data_AF-A0AAV5V028-F1
#
_entry.id   AF-A0AAV5V028-F1
#
_cell.length_a   1.000
_cell.length_b   1.000
_cell.length_c   1.000
_cell.angle_alpha   90.00
_cell.angle_beta   90.00
_cell.angle_gamma   90.00
#
_symmetry.space_group_name_H-M   'P 1'
#
loop_
_entity.id
_entity.type
_entity.pdbx_description
1 polymer ?
#
loop_
_entity_poly.entity_id
_entity_poly.type
_entity_poly.pdbx_seq_one_letter_code
_entity_poly.pdbx_strand_id
1 'polypeptide(L)'
;KNYHSRLRYSLETWWKSVQNKVYVVSDDSDPKSVITARKIMGKHFIQTKCGSDYYSPSLACKCQAELDVFYKADARWSCRFDDDSYVNVPLLKNILAEHNANERILIGRRTMDPWALPFRGRTYNVTFPTGNALCISRPLLHCL
;
A
#
# COMPACT_ATOMS: atom_id res chain seq x y z
N LYS A 1 -9.01 4.75 12.40
CA LYS A 1 -8.97 6.06 13.10
C LYS A 1 -9.26 7.25 12.16
N ASN A 2 -8.65 7.31 10.96
CA ASN A 2 -8.76 8.48 10.07
C ASN A 2 -9.92 8.43 9.07
N TYR A 3 -10.93 7.61 9.32
CA TYR A 3 -12.05 7.43 8.39
C TYR A 3 -12.76 8.77 8.11
N HIS A 4 -13.15 9.49 9.16
CA HIS A 4 -13.90 10.75 9.06
C HIS A 4 -13.03 11.97 8.71
N SER A 5 -11.70 11.89 8.87
CA SER A 5 -10.79 13.02 8.71
C SER A 5 -10.01 13.00 7.40
N ARG A 6 -9.64 11.82 6.87
CA ARG A 6 -8.80 11.69 5.66
C ARG A 6 -9.46 10.82 4.61
N LEU A 7 -9.86 9.61 4.99
CA LEU A 7 -10.33 8.60 4.04
C LEU A 7 -11.57 9.06 3.24
N ARG A 8 -12.45 9.82 3.90
CA ARG A 8 -13.63 10.43 3.27
C ARG A 8 -13.28 11.23 2.01
N TYR A 9 -12.22 12.04 2.04
CA TYR A 9 -11.83 12.87 0.90
C TYR A 9 -11.33 12.02 -0.27
N SER A 10 -10.57 10.95 0.01
CA SER A 10 -10.15 10.00 -1.02
C SER A 10 -11.36 9.31 -1.66
N LEU A 11 -12.32 8.84 -0.85
CA LEU A 11 -13.57 8.23 -1.30
C LEU A 11 -14.40 9.17 -2.19
N GLU A 12 -14.41 10.47 -1.88
CA GLU A 12 -15.18 11.47 -2.62
C GLU A 12 -14.47 11.99 -3.89
N THR A 13 -13.20 11.64 -4.11
CA THR A 13 -12.35 12.17 -5.20
C THR A 13 -11.81 11.07 -6.13
N TRP A 14 -10.51 10.81 -6.12
CA TRP A 14 -9.81 9.97 -7.10
C TRP A 14 -10.27 8.51 -7.07
N TRP A 15 -10.69 8.06 -5.89
CA TRP A 15 -11.08 6.68 -5.65
C TRP A 15 -12.39 6.30 -6.37
N LYS A 16 -13.29 7.26 -6.65
CA LYS A 16 -14.54 7.00 -7.40
C LYS A 16 -14.29 6.28 -8.72
N SER A 17 -13.15 6.54 -9.37
CA SER A 17 -12.79 5.94 -10.66
C SER A 17 -12.26 4.50 -10.57
N VAL A 18 -11.91 4.02 -9.37
CA VAL A 18 -11.20 2.75 -9.12
C VAL A 18 -11.68 2.02 -7.87
N GLN A 19 -12.90 2.31 -7.40
CA GLN A 19 -13.43 1.78 -6.13
C GLN A 19 -13.38 0.25 -6.05
N ASN A 20 -13.58 -0.43 -7.17
CA ASN A 20 -13.52 -1.88 -7.26
C ASN A 20 -12.09 -2.49 -7.22
N LYS A 21 -11.04 -1.66 -7.21
CA LYS A 21 -9.63 -2.07 -7.28
C LYS A 21 -8.79 -1.60 -6.09
N VAL A 22 -9.39 -0.91 -5.14
CA VAL A 22 -8.69 -0.32 -4.00
C VAL A 22 -9.20 -0.95 -2.73
N TYR A 23 -8.24 -1.31 -1.87
CA TYR A 23 -8.44 -1.93 -0.58
C TYR A 23 -7.86 -1.01 0.50
N VAL A 24 -8.48 -1.00 1.67
CA VAL A 24 -8.00 -0.27 2.83
C VAL A 24 -7.60 -1.26 3.90
N VAL A 25 -6.32 -1.26 4.23
CA VAL A 25 -5.80 -1.98 5.39
C VAL A 25 -5.85 -1.04 6.59
N SER A 26 -6.50 -1.48 7.66
CA SER A 26 -6.65 -0.66 8.87
C SER A 26 -6.56 -1.50 10.12
N ASP A 27 -5.98 -0.93 11.15
CA ASP A 27 -5.92 -1.40 12.54
C ASP A 27 -7.02 -0.76 13.42
N ASP A 28 -7.99 -0.07 12.82
CA ASP A 28 -9.05 0.55 13.57
C ASP A 28 -9.84 -0.50 14.37
N SER A 29 -9.92 -0.28 15.68
CA SER A 29 -10.65 -1.13 16.61
C SER A 29 -11.95 -0.48 17.09
N ASP A 30 -12.21 0.79 16.75
CA ASP A 30 -13.46 1.46 17.11
C ASP A 30 -14.65 0.81 16.38
N PRO A 31 -15.64 0.25 17.11
CA PRO A 31 -16.73 -0.50 16.49
C PRO A 31 -17.55 0.34 15.51
N LYS A 32 -17.81 1.62 15.80
CA LYS A 32 -18.65 2.48 14.95
C LYS A 32 -17.93 2.80 13.64
N SER A 33 -16.64 3.13 13.71
CA SER A 33 -15.79 3.36 12.55
C SER A 33 -15.69 2.10 11.67
N VAL A 34 -15.46 0.93 12.28
CA VAL A 34 -15.38 -0.35 11.56
C VAL A 34 -16.69 -0.71 10.87
N ILE A 35 -17.83 -0.56 11.54
CA ILE A 35 -19.15 -0.80 10.94
C ILE A 35 -19.37 0.13 9.73
N THR A 36 -19.05 1.42 9.88
CA THR A 36 -19.18 2.41 8.81
C THR A 36 -18.28 2.08 7.62
N ALA A 37 -17.01 1.76 7.88
CA ALA A 37 -16.03 1.37 6.89
C ALA A 37 -16.48 0.12 6.11
N ARG A 38 -16.95 -0.92 6.81
CA ARG A 38 -17.48 -2.14 6.20
C ARG A 38 -18.75 -1.89 5.38
N LYS A 39 -19.64 -0.99 5.81
CA LYS A 39 -20.84 -0.63 5.04
C LYS A 39 -20.49 0.00 3.68
N ILE A 40 -19.40 0.75 3.61
CA ILE A 40 -19.03 1.54 2.43
C ILE A 40 -18.08 0.79 1.51
N MET A 41 -17.10 0.08 2.07
CA MET A 41 -16.05 -0.62 1.33
C MET A 41 -16.30 -2.14 1.23
N GLY A 42 -17.19 -2.69 2.06
CA GLY A 42 -17.47 -4.12 2.09
C GLY A 42 -16.20 -4.94 2.31
N LYS A 43 -15.98 -5.91 1.42
CA LYS A 43 -14.80 -6.78 1.42
C LYS A 43 -13.46 -6.07 1.13
N HIS A 44 -13.49 -4.82 0.69
CA HIS A 44 -12.28 -4.04 0.44
C HIS A 44 -11.72 -3.38 1.71
N PHE A 45 -12.44 -3.44 2.83
CA PHE A 45 -11.91 -3.06 4.14
C PHE A 45 -11.29 -4.26 4.85
N ILE A 46 -9.96 -4.22 5.03
CA ILE A 46 -9.17 -5.26 5.67
C ILE A 46 -8.78 -4.80 7.06
N GLN A 47 -9.50 -5.31 8.05
CA GLN A 47 -9.21 -5.03 9.45
C GLN A 47 -8.10 -5.96 9.95
N THR A 48 -7.04 -5.37 10.48
CA THR A 48 -5.90 -6.07 11.08
C THR A 48 -5.93 -5.94 12.60
N LYS A 49 -5.21 -6.83 13.29
CA LYS A 49 -4.94 -6.71 14.73
C LYS A 49 -3.52 -6.20 15.00
N CYS A 50 -2.91 -5.53 14.02
CA CYS A 50 -1.60 -4.92 14.18
C CYS A 50 -1.66 -3.76 15.19
N GLY A 51 -0.53 -3.40 15.78
CA GLY A 51 -0.45 -2.24 16.66
C GLY A 51 -0.80 -0.94 15.93
N SER A 52 -1.26 0.06 16.71
CA SER A 52 -1.62 1.39 16.20
C SER A 52 -0.53 2.44 16.33
N ASP A 53 0.60 2.03 16.86
CA ASP A 53 1.82 2.81 16.94
C ASP A 53 2.58 2.83 15.61
N TYR A 54 3.39 3.87 15.43
CA TYR A 54 4.26 4.05 14.28
C TYR A 54 5.57 3.24 14.38
N TYR A 55 5.64 2.28 15.30
CA TYR A 55 6.81 1.41 15.45
C TYR A 55 6.92 0.45 14.26
N SER A 56 8.18 0.14 13.93
CA SER A 56 8.54 -0.68 12.76
C SER A 56 7.79 -2.03 12.69
N PRO A 57 7.57 -2.80 13.80
CA PRO A 57 6.82 -4.05 13.76
C PRO A 57 5.34 -3.87 13.40
N SER A 58 4.68 -2.83 13.89
CA SER A 58 3.27 -2.56 13.60
C SER A 58 3.07 -2.13 12.14
N LEU A 59 4.00 -1.34 11.61
CA LEU A 59 4.01 -0.96 10.19
C LEU A 59 4.31 -2.17 9.29
N ALA A 60 5.26 -3.03 9.68
CA ALA A 60 5.57 -4.26 8.97
C ALA A 60 4.37 -5.23 8.95
N CYS A 61 3.65 -5.36 10.07
CA CYS A 61 2.43 -6.17 10.17
C CYS A 61 1.33 -5.68 9.18
N LYS A 62 1.12 -4.36 9.09
CA LYS A 62 0.18 -3.78 8.11
C LYS A 62 0.66 -3.98 6.68
N CYS A 63 1.96 -3.79 6.44
CA CYS A 63 2.59 -4.05 5.14
C CYS A 63 2.38 -5.51 4.69
N GLN A 64 2.54 -6.49 5.59
CA GLN A 64 2.25 -7.89 5.28
C GLN A 64 0.79 -8.09 4.85
N ALA A 65 -0.17 -7.48 5.56
CA ALA A 65 -1.57 -7.55 5.16
C ALA A 65 -1.85 -6.90 3.80
N GLU A 66 -1.15 -5.82 3.44
CA GLU A 66 -1.20 -5.23 2.10
C GLU A 66 -0.66 -6.19 1.03
N LEU A 67 0.48 -6.84 1.29
CA LEU A 67 1.07 -7.84 0.38
C LEU A 67 0.15 -9.04 0.17
N ASP A 68 -0.52 -9.53 1.22
CA ASP A 68 -1.50 -10.62 1.12
C ASP A 68 -2.69 -10.23 0.21
N VAL A 69 -3.14 -8.97 0.30
CA VAL A 69 -4.18 -8.43 -0.60
C VAL A 69 -3.67 -8.39 -2.02
N PHE A 70 -2.45 -7.88 -2.24
CA PHE A 70 -1.84 -7.81 -3.57
C PHE A 70 -1.71 -9.18 -4.21
N TYR A 71 -1.32 -10.20 -3.42
CA TYR A 71 -1.16 -11.56 -3.90
C TYR A 71 -2.51 -12.13 -4.38
N LYS A 72 -3.56 -11.95 -3.57
CA LYS A 72 -4.93 -12.42 -3.86
C LYS A 72 -5.61 -11.66 -4.99
N ALA A 73 -5.26 -10.40 -5.23
CA ALA A 73 -5.88 -9.57 -6.25
C ALA A 73 -5.53 -9.99 -7.70
N ASP A 74 -4.50 -10.82 -7.89
CA ASP A 74 -4.04 -11.33 -9.19
C ASP A 74 -3.80 -10.23 -10.25
N ALA A 75 -3.34 -9.06 -9.79
CA ALA A 75 -3.08 -7.91 -10.65
C ALA A 75 -1.64 -7.93 -11.18
N ARG A 76 -1.43 -7.39 -12.40
CA ARG A 76 -0.09 -7.17 -12.98
C ARG A 76 0.75 -6.18 -12.15
N TRP A 77 0.07 -5.17 -11.62
CA TRP A 77 0.64 -4.11 -10.80
C TRP A 77 -0.24 -3.92 -9.56
N SER A 78 0.41 -3.78 -8.42
CA SER A 78 -0.23 -3.42 -7.16
C SER A 78 0.45 -2.19 -6.59
N CYS A 79 -0.33 -1.21 -6.14
CA CYS A 79 0.20 0.03 -5.61
C CYS A 79 -0.35 0.32 -4.22
N ARG A 80 0.55 0.70 -3.33
CA ARG A 80 0.27 1.21 -1.99
C ARG A 80 0.30 2.73 -2.03
N PHE A 81 -0.66 3.36 -1.34
CA PHE A 81 -0.71 4.79 -1.08
C PHE A 81 -1.11 5.02 0.38
N ASP A 82 -0.50 6.01 1.04
CA ASP A 82 -0.92 6.41 2.39
C ASP A 82 -2.25 7.19 2.35
N ASP A 83 -2.91 7.34 3.50
CA ASP A 83 -4.25 7.94 3.61
C ASP A 83 -4.30 9.45 3.38
N ASP A 84 -3.15 10.10 3.29
CA ASP A 84 -2.96 11.52 2.98
C ASP A 84 -2.52 11.79 1.54
N SER A 85 -2.52 10.75 0.69
CA SER A 85 -2.10 10.86 -0.71
C SER A 85 -3.28 11.06 -1.67
N TYR A 86 -3.13 11.99 -2.63
CA TYR A 86 -4.01 12.12 -3.79
C TYR A 86 -3.39 11.40 -5.00
N VAL A 87 -4.19 10.59 -5.70
CA VAL A 87 -3.70 9.81 -6.85
C VAL A 87 -4.33 10.30 -8.14
N ASN A 88 -3.49 10.80 -9.06
CA ASN A 88 -3.91 10.99 -10.44
C ASN A 88 -3.91 9.64 -11.17
N VAL A 89 -5.07 8.97 -11.16
CA VAL A 89 -5.23 7.61 -11.70
C VAL A 89 -4.87 7.49 -13.19
N PRO A 90 -5.29 8.40 -14.10
CA PRO A 90 -4.85 8.36 -15.50
C PRO A 90 -3.33 8.41 -15.65
N LEU A 91 -2.66 9.33 -14.95
CA LEU A 91 -1.21 9.47 -15.00
C LEU A 91 -0.50 8.23 -14.45
N LEU A 92 -1.00 7.68 -13.34
CA LEU A 92 -0.48 6.44 -12.76
C LEU A 92 -0.52 5.29 -13.77
N LYS A 93 -1.63 5.14 -14.51
CA LYS A 93 -1.75 4.10 -15.54
C LYS A 93 -0.73 4.27 -16.66
N ASN A 94 -0.46 5.50 -17.08
CA ASN A 94 0.54 5.78 -18.11
C ASN A 94 1.95 5.37 -17.63
N ILE A 95 2.33 5.79 -16.42
CA ILE A 95 3.62 5.41 -15.83
C ILE A 95 3.76 3.88 -15.76
N LEU A 96 2.72 3.18 -15.28
CA LEU A 96 2.76 1.72 -15.19
C LEU A 96 2.79 1.01 -16.55
N ALA A 97 2.31 1.67 -17.61
CA ALA A 97 2.33 1.14 -18.98
C ALA A 97 3.68 1.32 -19.67
N GLU A 98 4.50 2.28 -19.22
CA GLU A 98 5.87 2.49 -19.71
C GLU A 98 6.84 1.38 -19.26
N HIS A 99 6.46 0.60 -18.23
CA HIS A 99 7.26 -0.47 -17.67
C HIS A 99 6.72 -1.87 -18.01
N ASN A 100 7.64 -2.83 -18.20
CA ASN A 100 7.28 -4.22 -18.46
C ASN A 100 6.81 -4.92 -17.18
N ALA A 101 5.51 -5.20 -17.10
CA ALA A 101 4.91 -5.84 -15.92
C ALA A 101 5.37 -7.30 -15.67
N ASN A 102 6.05 -7.93 -16.63
CA ASN A 102 6.60 -9.29 -16.50
C ASN A 102 8.03 -9.31 -15.91
N GLU A 103 8.61 -8.14 -15.67
CA GLU A 103 9.91 -8.01 -14.99
C GLU A 103 9.72 -7.78 -13.49
N ARG A 104 10.80 -7.97 -12.71
CA ARG A 104 10.80 -7.74 -11.26
C ARG A 104 11.08 -6.27 -10.97
N ILE A 105 10.03 -5.46 -11.01
CA ILE A 105 10.10 -4.01 -10.88
C ILE A 105 9.42 -3.53 -9.59
N LEU A 106 10.07 -2.58 -8.93
CA LEU A 106 9.57 -1.78 -7.83
C LEU A 106 9.65 -0.29 -8.20
N ILE A 107 8.52 0.41 -8.22
CA ILE A 107 8.43 1.83 -8.60
C ILE A 107 8.04 2.63 -7.36
N GLY A 108 8.78 3.69 -7.08
CA GLY A 108 8.38 4.65 -6.06
C GLY A 108 9.43 5.72 -5.87
N ARG A 109 9.07 6.76 -5.12
CA ARG A 109 10.01 7.85 -4.85
C ARG A 109 11.00 7.41 -3.77
N ARG A 110 12.28 7.51 -4.08
CA ARG A 110 13.35 7.47 -3.08
C ARG A 110 13.39 8.81 -2.36
N THR A 111 13.18 8.80 -1.05
CA THR A 111 13.29 10.00 -0.20
C THR A 111 14.42 9.91 0.81
N MET A 112 15.02 8.73 0.97
CA MET A 112 16.13 8.47 1.88
C MET A 112 17.37 7.98 1.13
N ASP A 113 18.53 8.20 1.73
CA ASP A 113 19.79 7.64 1.26
C ASP A 113 19.87 6.13 1.51
N PRO A 114 20.71 5.41 0.75
CA PRO A 114 20.88 3.97 0.91
C PRO A 114 21.19 3.60 2.37
N TRP A 115 20.48 2.61 2.88
CA TRP A 115 20.68 2.09 4.22
C TRP A 115 21.75 0.99 4.20
N ALA A 116 22.74 1.07 5.09
CA ALA A 116 23.73 0.02 5.32
C ALA A 116 23.15 -1.14 6.16
N LEU A 117 22.78 -2.24 5.52
CA LEU A 117 22.16 -3.40 6.15
C LEU A 117 23.21 -4.48 6.45
N PRO A 118 23.56 -4.72 7.72
CA PRO A 118 24.43 -5.84 8.08
C PRO A 118 23.65 -7.15 8.00
N PHE A 119 24.09 -8.08 7.15
CA PHE A 119 23.52 -9.41 7.02
C PHE A 119 24.61 -10.46 6.83
N ARG A 120 24.65 -11.46 7.72
CA ARG A 120 25.62 -12.58 7.71
C ARG A 120 27.09 -12.11 7.59
N GLY A 121 27.46 -11.10 8.38
CA GLY A 121 28.84 -10.58 8.43
C GLY A 121 29.25 -9.73 7.22
N ARG A 122 28.33 -9.39 6.31
CA ARG A 122 28.54 -8.45 5.21
C ARG A 122 27.56 -7.29 5.32
N THR A 123 27.98 -6.10 4.88
CA THR A 123 27.11 -4.93 4.83
C THR A 123 26.65 -4.71 3.40
N TYR A 124 25.33 -4.62 3.20
CA TYR A 124 24.71 -4.35 1.91
C TYR A 124 24.13 -2.95 1.92
N ASN A 125 24.40 -2.15 0.90
CA ASN A 125 23.72 -0.87 0.73
C ASN A 125 22.38 -1.12 0.04
N VAL A 126 21.31 -1.09 0.82
CA VAL A 126 19.96 -1.35 0.34
C VAL A 126 19.28 -0.03 0.06
N THR A 127 18.65 0.05 -1.11
CA THR A 127 17.81 1.19 -1.49
C THR A 127 16.40 0.68 -1.73
N PHE A 128 15.43 1.35 -1.13
CA PHE A 128 14.02 1.07 -1.36
C PHE A 128 13.25 2.40 -1.44
N PRO A 129 12.11 2.42 -2.15
CA PRO A 129 11.21 3.56 -2.10
C PRO A 129 10.72 3.78 -0.67
N THR A 130 10.88 5.00 -0.18
CA THR A 130 10.54 5.41 1.20
C THR A 130 9.45 6.47 1.22
N GLY A 131 8.88 6.81 0.05
CA GLY A 131 7.76 7.74 -0.04
C GLY A 131 6.40 7.09 0.23
N ASN A 132 5.37 7.93 0.30
CA ASN A 132 3.98 7.54 0.59
C ASN A 132 3.30 6.74 -0.54
N ALA A 133 4.02 6.45 -1.63
CA ALA A 133 3.51 5.74 -2.79
C ALA A 133 4.55 4.75 -3.33
N LEU A 134 4.12 3.51 -3.52
CA LEU A 134 4.94 2.41 -4.02
C LEU A 134 4.09 1.53 -4.93
N CYS A 135 4.62 1.13 -6.08
CA CYS A 135 4.01 0.13 -6.95
C CYS A 135 4.96 -1.04 -7.15
N ILE A 136 4.43 -2.26 -7.05
CA ILE A 136 5.13 -3.52 -7.20
C ILE A 136 4.54 -4.32 -8.37
N SER A 137 5.42 -4.85 -9.20
CA SER A 137 5.08 -5.79 -10.26
C SER A 137 4.78 -7.19 -9.69
N ARG A 138 3.90 -7.93 -10.36
CA ARG A 138 3.54 -9.30 -9.93
C ARG A 138 4.73 -10.26 -9.79
N PRO A 139 5.70 -10.32 -10.72
CA PRO A 139 6.85 -11.21 -10.59
C PRO A 139 7.73 -10.87 -9.39
N LEU A 140 7.89 -9.59 -9.06
CA LEU A 140 8.61 -9.20 -7.85
C LEU A 140 7.84 -9.59 -6.59
N LEU A 141 6.51 -9.40 -6.58
CA LEU A 141 5.66 -9.80 -5.46
C LEU A 141 5.75 -11.29 -5.16
N HIS A 142 5.85 -12.16 -6.17
CA HIS A 142 5.99 -13.61 -5.98
C HIS A 142 7.36 -14.05 -5.42
N CYS A 143 8.34 -13.15 -5.36
CA CYS A 143 9.65 -13.42 -4.77
C CYS A 143 9.72 -13.06 -3.28
N LEU A 144 8.73 -12.30 -2.79
CA LEU A 144 8.59 -11.91 -1.39
C LEU A 144 7.81 -12.98 -0.63
#